data_AF-A0A1F9DPA0-F1
#
_entry.id   AF-A0A1F9DPA0-F1
#
_cell.length_a   1.000
_cell.length_b   1.000
_cell.length_c   1.000
_cell.angle_alpha   90.00
_cell.angle_beta   90.00
_cell.angle_gamma   90.00
#
_symmetry.space_group_name_H-M   'P 1'
#
loop_
_entity.id
_entity.type
_entity.pdbx_description
1 polymer ?
#
loop_
_entity_poly.entity_id
_entity_poly.type
_entity_poly.pdbx_seq_one_letter_code
_entity_poly.pdbx_strand_id
1 'polypeptide(L)'
;MTIERFFILIEESGAFQALRTAAGSAAVAAITYKIIQIDPLQLTFFVYPELLFAIMGLLLLLGNYSGYRLSEILRFKILGEKS
;
A
#
# COMPACT_ATOMS: atom_id res chain seq x y z
N MET A 1 -2.42 12.21 8.21
CA MET A 1 -3.77 11.63 8.37
C MET A 1 -3.84 10.32 9.15
N THR A 2 -2.75 9.74 9.67
CA THR A 2 -2.84 8.43 10.38
C THR A 2 -3.44 8.56 11.78
N ILE A 3 -3.07 9.59 12.54
CA ILE A 3 -3.61 9.84 13.90
C ILE A 3 -5.08 10.26 13.83
N GLU A 4 -5.44 11.11 12.87
CA GLU A 4 -6.82 11.57 12.65
C GLU A 4 -7.76 10.40 12.30
N ARG A 5 -7.37 9.56 11.32
CA ARG A 5 -8.14 8.34 11.01
C ARG A 5 -8.22 7.38 12.18
N PHE A 6 -7.18 7.28 13.00
CA PHE A 6 -7.19 6.40 14.17
C PHE A 6 -8.19 6.87 15.23
N PHE A 7 -8.25 8.17 15.51
CA PHE A 7 -9.24 8.73 16.43
C PHE A 7 -10.67 8.59 15.92
N ILE A 8 -10.91 8.83 14.63
CA ILE A 8 -12.21 8.59 14.00
C ILE A 8 -12.60 7.11 14.13
N LEU A 9 -11.68 6.18 13.90
CA LEU A 9 -11.94 4.75 14.03
C LEU A 9 -12.26 4.34 15.47
N ILE A 10 -11.65 4.99 16.47
CA ILE A 10 -11.98 4.77 17.89
C ILE A 10 -13.42 5.23 18.18
N GLU A 11 -13.83 6.39 17.69
CA GLU A 11 -15.19 6.90 17.86
C GLU A 11 -16.23 6.04 17.14
N GLU A 12 -15.98 5.64 15.89
CA GLU A 12 -16.95 4.89 15.08
C GLU A 12 -17.05 3.40 15.44
N SER A 13 -15.92 2.74 15.68
CA SER A 13 -15.82 1.27 15.79
C SER A 13 -15.54 0.78 17.22
N GLY A 14 -15.29 1.73 18.12
CA GLY A 14 -14.87 1.45 19.49
C GLY A 14 -13.36 1.20 19.63
N ALA A 15 -12.82 1.55 20.80
CA ALA A 15 -11.39 1.48 21.10
C ALA A 15 -10.79 0.08 20.88
N PHE A 16 -11.55 -0.99 21.14
CA PHE A 16 -11.07 -2.36 20.98
C PHE A 16 -10.82 -2.74 19.51
N GLN A 17 -11.71 -2.35 18.59
CA GLN A 17 -11.52 -2.64 17.16
C GLN A 17 -10.41 -1.80 16.55
N ALA A 18 -10.29 -0.54 16.98
CA ALA A 18 -9.20 0.33 16.56
C ALA A 18 -7.84 -0.19 17.04
N LEU A 19 -7.75 -0.61 18.30
CA LEU A 19 -6.52 -1.20 18.85
C LEU A 19 -6.16 -2.52 18.16
N ARG A 20 -7.14 -3.38 17.86
CA ARG A 20 -6.91 -4.62 17.10
C ARG A 20 -6.38 -4.33 15.69
N THR A 21 -6.90 -3.31 15.03
CA THR A 21 -6.44 -2.89 13.69
C THR A 21 -5.01 -2.36 13.74
N ALA A 22 -4.70 -1.51 14.73
CA ALA A 22 -3.34 -1.01 14.95
C ALA A 22 -2.35 -2.11 15.36
N ALA A 23 -2.77 -3.07 16.17
CA ALA A 23 -1.97 -4.23 16.52
C ALA A 23 -1.71 -5.12 15.30
N GLY A 24 -2.71 -5.29 14.43
CA GLY A 24 -2.58 -6.02 13.17
C GLY A 24 -1.55 -5.37 12.24
N SER A 25 -1.60 -4.05 12.07
CA SER A 25 -0.62 -3.34 11.24
C SER A 25 0.79 -3.40 11.85
N ALA A 26 0.92 -3.28 13.18
CA ALA A 26 2.20 -3.43 13.86
C ALA A 26 2.79 -4.84 13.70
N ALA A 27 1.96 -5.89 13.79
CA ALA A 27 2.38 -7.27 13.58
C ALA A 27 2.87 -7.50 12.15
N VAL A 28 2.13 -7.00 11.15
CA VAL A 28 2.55 -7.07 9.74
C VAL A 28 3.87 -6.31 9.53
N ALA A 29 4.02 -5.12 10.12
CA ALA A 29 5.25 -4.34 10.02
C ALA A 29 6.47 -5.10 10.60
N ALA A 30 6.30 -5.73 11.77
CA ALA A 30 7.36 -6.52 12.40
C ALA A 30 7.78 -7.73 11.55
N ILE A 31 6.81 -8.43 10.95
CA ILE A 31 7.07 -9.57 10.06
C ILE A 31 7.80 -9.09 8.79
N THR A 32 7.30 -8.03 8.16
CA THR A 32 7.92 -7.44 6.96
C THR A 32 9.35 -6.99 7.24
N TYR A 33 9.62 -6.39 8.40
CA TYR A 33 10.97 -5.99 8.78
C TYR A 33 11.93 -7.18 8.86
N LYS A 34 11.48 -8.33 9.37
CA LYS A 34 12.30 -9.56 9.36
C LYS A 34 12.53 -10.09 7.95
N ILE A 35 11.52 -10.02 7.08
CA ILE A 35 11.63 -10.47 5.68
C ILE A 35 12.66 -9.62 4.91
N ILE A 36 12.66 -8.31 5.13
CA ILE A 36 13.61 -7.39 4.46
C ILE A 36 15.06 -7.66 4.87
N GLN A 37 15.29 -8.09 6.12
CA GLN A 37 16.63 -8.41 6.63
C GLN A 37 17.24 -9.71 6.08
N ILE A 38 16.53 -10.43 5.21
CA ILE A 38 17.06 -11.65 4.58
C ILE A 38 18.12 -11.24 3.55
N ASP A 39 19.39 -11.61 3.78
CA ASP A 39 20.54 -11.25 2.94
C ASP A 39 20.33 -11.45 1.42
N PRO A 40 19.84 -12.61 0.94
CA PRO A 40 19.63 -12.78 -0.51
C PRO A 40 18.54 -11.86 -1.07
N LEU A 41 17.55 -11.46 -0.27
CA LEU A 41 16.52 -10.52 -0.69
C LEU A 41 17.14 -9.12 -0.86
N GLN A 42 17.92 -8.68 0.14
CA GLN A 42 18.61 -7.40 0.11
C GLN A 42 19.58 -7.30 -1.07
N LEU A 43 20.38 -8.35 -1.30
CA LEU A 43 21.29 -8.41 -2.45
C LEU A 43 20.55 -8.37 -3.79
N THR A 44 19.44 -9.11 -3.92
CA THR A 44 18.66 -9.12 -5.16
C THR A 44 18.09 -7.74 -5.49
N PHE A 45 17.51 -7.05 -4.51
CA PHE A 45 16.98 -5.69 -4.70
C PHE A 45 18.08 -4.64 -4.92
N PHE A 46 19.26 -4.83 -4.34
CA PHE A 46 20.40 -3.95 -4.54
C PHE A 46 21.02 -4.11 -5.94
N VAL A 47 21.13 -5.36 -6.43
CA VAL A 47 21.66 -5.67 -7.76
C VAL A 47 20.66 -5.31 -8.86
N TYR A 48 19.36 -5.56 -8.65
CA TYR A 48 18.30 -5.32 -9.62
C TYR A 48 17.26 -4.33 -9.10
N PRO A 49 17.57 -3.01 -9.07
CA PRO A 49 16.63 -2.01 -8.58
C PRO A 49 15.37 -1.90 -9.46
N GLU A 50 15.41 -2.38 -10.70
CA GLU A 50 14.26 -2.45 -11.62
C GLU A 50 13.10 -3.32 -11.08
N LEU A 51 13.37 -4.29 -10.20
CA LEU A 51 12.33 -5.05 -9.52
C LEU A 51 11.42 -4.16 -8.66
N LEU A 52 11.93 -3.05 -8.10
CA LEU A 52 11.10 -2.09 -7.36
C LEU A 52 10.09 -1.42 -8.28
N PHE A 53 10.48 -1.10 -9.53
CA PHE A 53 9.57 -0.57 -10.54
C PHE A 53 8.52 -1.60 -10.96
N ALA A 54 8.91 -2.87 -11.13
CA ALA A 54 7.97 -3.95 -11.41
C ALA A 54 6.94 -4.13 -10.28
N ILE A 55 7.40 -4.09 -9.02
CA ILE A 55 6.54 -4.18 -7.84
C ILE A 55 5.61 -2.96 -7.75
N MET A 56 6.11 -1.75 -7.99
CA MET A 56 5.27 -0.55 -8.10
C MET A 56 4.17 -0.72 -9.15
N GLY A 57 4.50 -1.22 -10.33
CA GLY A 57 3.53 -1.52 -11.39
C GLY A 57 2.47 -2.54 -10.94
N LEU A 58 2.90 -3.58 -10.24
CA LEU A 58 2.00 -4.60 -9.69
C LEU A 58 1.09 -4.03 -8.59
N LEU A 59 1.61 -3.18 -7.70
CA LEU A 59 0.84 -2.49 -6.66
C LEU A 59 -0.20 -1.52 -7.25
N LEU A 60 0.14 -0.83 -8.34
CA LEU A 60 -0.77 0.00 -9.11
C LEU A 60 -1.89 -0.83 -9.76
N LEU A 61 -1.56 -1.99 -10.33
CA LEU A 61 -2.54 -2.93 -10.88
C LEU A 61 -3.47 -3.50 -9.80
N LEU A 62 -2.95 -3.77 -8.60
CA LEU A 62 -3.75 -4.20 -7.45
C LEU A 62 -4.70 -3.10 -6.93
N GLY A 63 -4.54 -1.86 -7.39
CA GLY A 63 -5.39 -0.74 -6.98
C GLY A 63 -5.10 -0.23 -5.56
N ASN A 64 -3.92 -0.53 -5.01
CA ASN A 64 -3.47 -0.05 -3.69
C ASN A 64 -2.96 1.40 -3.69
N TYR A 65 -3.03 2.10 -4.83
CA TYR A 65 -2.69 3.52 -4.90
C TYR A 65 -3.94 4.38 -4.73
N SER A 66 -3.98 5.14 -3.64
CA SER A 66 -5.03 6.11 -3.36
C SER A 66 -4.90 7.26 -4.36
N GLY A 67 -5.85 7.37 -5.30
CA GLY A 67 -6.04 8.56 -6.15
C GLY A 67 -5.83 8.39 -7.65
N TYR A 68 -5.14 7.34 -8.12
CA TYR A 68 -5.04 7.03 -9.55
C TYR A 68 -4.96 5.52 -9.76
N ARG A 69 -6.09 4.90 -10.07
CA ARG A 69 -6.06 3.52 -10.59
C ARG A 69 -5.61 3.58 -12.05
N LEU A 70 -4.75 2.65 -12.48
CA LEU A 70 -4.43 2.50 -13.91
C LEU A 70 -5.71 2.33 -14.76
N SER A 71 -6.76 1.76 -14.17
CA SER A 71 -8.09 1.65 -14.78
C SER A 71 -8.80 2.99 -14.96
N GLU A 72 -8.51 4.02 -14.16
CA GLU A 72 -9.07 5.35 -14.35
C GLU A 72 -8.43 6.06 -15.54
N ILE A 73 -7.14 5.84 -15.83
CA ILE A 73 -6.49 6.37 -17.04
C ILE A 73 -7.18 5.82 -18.30
N LEU A 74 -7.52 4.53 -18.32
CA LEU A 74 -8.29 3.92 -19.42
C LEU A 74 -9.71 4.48 -19.51
N ARG A 75 -10.37 4.73 -18.38
CA ARG A 75 -11.73 5.28 -18.33
C ARG A 75 -11.80 6.75 -18.75
N PHE A 76 -10.81 7.57 -18.39
CA PHE A 76 -10.73 8.98 -18.78
C PHE A 76 -10.23 9.20 -20.21
N LYS A 77 -9.48 8.25 -20.79
CA LYS A 77 -9.12 8.30 -22.21
C LYS A 77 -10.36 8.33 -23.12
N ILE A 78 -11.43 7.63 -22.74
CA ILE A 78 -12.72 7.62 -23.44
C ILE A 78 -13.43 8.99 -23.36
N LEU A 79 -13.16 9.79 -22.32
CA LEU A 79 -13.77 11.11 -22.15
C LEU A 79 -13.06 12.21 -22.96
N GLY A 80 -11.76 12.05 -23.23
CA GLY A 80 -10.95 13.00 -24.01
C GLY A 80 -11.11 12.90 -25.52
N GLU A 81 -11.76 11.84 -26.03
CA GLU A 81 -12.04 11.64 -27.46
C GLU A 81 -13.36 12.31 -27.91
N LYS A 82 -14.00 13.06 -27.01
CA LYS A 82 -15.29 13.73 -27.24
C LYS A 82 -15.21 15.26 -27.11
N SER A 83 -14.06 15.86 -27.43
CA SER A 83 -13.93 17.32 -27.61
C SER A 83 -13.36 17.67 -28.96
#